data_AF-A0A354W9E7-F1
#
_entry.id   AF-A0A354W9E7-F1
#
_cell.length_a   1.000
_cell.length_b   1.000
_cell.length_c   1.000
_cell.angle_alpha   90.00
_cell.angle_beta   90.00
_cell.angle_gamma   90.00
#
_symmetry.space_group_name_H-M   'P 1'
#
loop_
_entity.id
_entity.type
_entity.pdbx_description
1 polymer ?
#
loop_
_entity_poly.entity_id
_entity_poly.type
_entity_poly.pdbx_seq_one_letter_code
_entity_poly.pdbx_strand_id
1 'polypeptide(L)' 'MKKFLLGMASIALLASCGSSDHGELVGVQNRPTWYPSEPYGMVYIPQGSFTMGNHDEDVPYSYTAPAKVVSVP' A
#
# COMPACT_ATOMS: atom_id res chain seq x y z
N MET A 1 -36.17 -20.35 -33.49
CA MET A 1 -36.05 -19.04 -32.81
C MET A 1 -35.67 -19.18 -31.32
N LYS A 2 -36.37 -19.99 -30.51
CA LYS A 2 -36.06 -20.17 -29.07
C LYS A 2 -34.63 -20.65 -28.75
N LYS A 3 -34.06 -21.55 -29.57
CA LYS A 3 -32.68 -22.06 -29.41
C LYS A 3 -31.60 -20.99 -29.64
N PHE A 4 -31.90 -20.00 -30.48
CA PHE A 4 -30.98 -18.90 -30.80
C PHE A 4 -30.97 -17.86 -29.67
N LEU A 5 -32.15 -17.54 -29.12
CA LEU A 5 -32.30 -16.71 -27.93
C LEU A 5 -31.58 -17.31 -26.72
N LEU A 6 -31.69 -18.63 -26.52
CA LEU A 6 -31.03 -19.32 -25.41
C LEU A 6 -29.50 -19.25 -25.52
N GLY A 7 -28.95 -19.41 -26.74
CA GLY A 7 -27.52 -19.29 -26.99
C GLY A 7 -26.98 -17.86 -26.82
N MET A 8 -27.77 -16.85 -27.19
CA MET A 8 -27.40 -15.45 -27.00
C MET A 8 -27.40 -15.05 -25.51
N ALA A 9 -28.38 -15.57 -24.75
CA ALA A 9 -28.47 -15.34 -23.31
C ALA A 9 -27.30 -15.97 -22.54
N SER A 10 -26.86 -17.17 -22.91
CA SER A 10 -25.71 -17.82 -22.26
C SER A 10 -24.39 -17.09 -22.52
N ILE A 11 -24.18 -16.55 -23.73
CA ILE A 11 -22.99 -15.74 -24.05
C ILE A 11 -22.99 -14.43 -23.23
N ALA A 12 -24.14 -13.77 -23.10
CA ALA A 12 -24.27 -12.54 -22.31
C ALA A 12 -23.98 -12.79 -20.81
N LEU A 13 -24.43 -13.91 -20.27
CA LEU A 13 -24.17 -14.28 -18.87
C LEU A 13 -22.68 -14.56 -18.61
N LEU A 14 -21.98 -15.20 -19.56
CA LEU A 14 -20.54 -15.46 -19.45
C LEU A 14 -19.71 -14.18 -19.57
N ALA A 15 -20.13 -13.22 -20.40
CA ALA A 15 -19.46 -11.93 -20.54
C ALA A 15 -19.65 -10.99 -19.32
N SER A 16 -20.65 -11.24 -18.48
CA SER A 16 -20.93 -10.44 -17.28
C SER A 16 -19.99 -10.76 -16.11
N CYS A 17 -19.22 -11.86 -16.15
CA CYS A 17 -18.26 -12.21 -15.12
C CYS A 17 -16.87 -11.69 -15.51
N GLY A 18 -16.63 -10.40 -15.26
CA GLY A 18 -15.33 -9.76 -15.48
C GLY A 18 -14.59 -9.56 -14.16
N SER A 19 -13.38 -10.10 -14.03
CA SER A 19 -12.43 -9.68 -12.98
C SER A 19 -11.91 -8.30 -13.36
N SER A 20 -12.34 -7.28 -12.63
CA SER A 20 -11.75 -5.95 -12.70
C SER A 20 -10.81 -5.82 -11.50
N ASP A 21 -9.51 -5.80 -11.76
CA ASP A 21 -8.47 -5.69 -10.73
C ASP A 21 -8.26 -4.22 -10.28
N HIS A 22 -9.23 -3.34 -10.57
CA HIS A 22 -9.18 -1.90 -10.34
C HIS A 22 -9.93 -1.45 -9.08
N GLY A 23 -10.05 -2.32 -8.07
CA GLY A 23 -10.64 -1.98 -6.77
C GLY A 23 -9.69 -1.21 -5.85
N GLU A 24 -8.38 -1.29 -6.13
CA GLU A 24 -7.34 -0.72 -5.27
C GLU A 24 -6.80 0.60 -5.85
N LEU A 25 -6.43 1.52 -4.95
CA LEU A 25 -5.80 2.78 -5.35
C LEU A 25 -4.38 2.49 -5.88
N VAL A 26 -4.21 2.53 -7.20
CA VAL A 26 -2.92 2.28 -7.88
C VAL A 26 -1.90 3.43 -7.75
N GLY A 27 -2.25 4.51 -7.05
CA GLY A 27 -1.41 5.71 -6.93
C GLY A 27 -1.29 6.50 -8.24
N VAL A 28 -0.54 7.61 -8.19
CA VAL A 28 -0.32 8.48 -9.36
C VAL A 28 0.62 7.79 -10.34
N GLN A 29 0.09 7.46 -11.52
CA GLN A 29 0.87 6.86 -12.60
C GLN A 29 1.84 7.88 -13.20
N ASN A 30 3.01 7.41 -13.63
CA ASN A 30 4.04 8.24 -14.29
C ASN A 30 4.58 9.40 -13.44
N ARG A 31 4.74 9.21 -12.12
CA ARG A 31 5.36 10.22 -11.26
C ARG A 31 6.84 10.41 -11.67
N PRO A 32 7.29 11.64 -11.99
CA PRO A 32 8.70 11.88 -12.27
C PRO A 32 9.53 11.58 -11.02
N THR A 33 10.75 11.08 -11.22
CA THR A 33 11.68 10.84 -10.13
C THR A 33 12.03 12.18 -9.48
N TRP A 34 11.60 12.36 -8.23
CA TRP A 34 11.87 13.57 -7.45
C TRP A 34 13.10 13.36 -6.57
N TYR A 35 14.10 14.20 -6.75
CA TYR A 35 15.27 14.25 -5.89
C TYR A 35 15.17 15.53 -5.05
N PRO A 36 14.68 15.46 -3.81
CA PRO A 36 14.67 16.64 -2.96
C PRO A 36 16.10 17.11 -2.76
N SER A 37 16.33 18.42 -2.90
CA SER A 37 17.56 19.03 -2.38
C SER A 37 17.63 18.78 -0.88
N GLU A 38 18.83 18.55 -0.36
CA GLU A 38 19.04 18.41 1.09
C GLU A 38 18.46 19.65 1.81
N PRO A 39 17.45 19.47 2.68
CA PRO A 39 16.87 20.60 3.39
C PRO A 39 17.94 21.20 4.32
N TYR A 40 17.93 22.53 4.45
CA TYR A 40 18.90 23.22 5.29
C TYR A 40 18.87 22.69 6.73
N GLY A 41 20.03 22.27 7.25
CA GLY A 41 20.18 21.73 8.60
C GLY A 41 19.84 20.24 8.75
N MET A 42 19.54 19.54 7.66
CA MET A 42 19.31 18.10 7.66
C MET A 42 20.58 17.33 7.23
N VAL A 43 20.68 16.07 7.64
CA VAL A 43 21.73 15.13 7.24
C VAL A 43 21.11 13.88 6.64
N TYR A 44 21.80 13.24 5.70
CA TYR A 44 21.37 11.96 5.12
C TYR A 44 21.33 10.84 6.17
N ILE A 45 20.18 10.16 6.30
CA ILE A 45 20.02 8.97 7.13
C ILE A 45 20.11 7.74 6.22
N PRO A 46 21.08 6.83 6.42
CA PRO A 46 21.22 5.64 5.61
C PRO A 46 20.04 4.68 5.80
N GLN A 47 19.75 3.90 4.76
CA GLN A 47 18.77 2.81 4.82
C GLN A 47 19.18 1.78 5.89
N GLY A 48 18.19 1.22 6.57
CA GLY A 48 18.42 0.26 7.64
C GLY A 48 17.15 -0.10 8.41
N SER A 49 17.30 -0.75 9.55
CA SER A 49 16.20 -1.01 10.46
C SER A 49 16.59 -0.68 11.90
N PHE A 50 15.60 -0.28 12.70
CA PHE A 50 15.77 -0.01 14.12
C PHE A 50 14.53 -0.43 14.90
N THR A 51 14.70 -0.70 16.18
CA THR A 51 13.59 -1.00 17.09
C THR A 51 12.95 0.32 17.54
N MET A 52 11.74 0.59 17.06
CA MET A 52 10.91 1.73 17.48
C MET A 52 10.03 1.32 18.65
N GLY A 53 9.92 2.17 19.66
CA GLY A 53 9.11 1.94 20.85
C GLY A 53 9.97 1.87 22.11
N ASN A 54 9.37 1.47 23.22
CA ASN A 54 10.02 1.50 24.52
C ASN A 54 11.19 0.53 24.60
N HIS A 55 12.34 1.04 25.04
CA HIS A 55 13.52 0.23 25.20
C HIS A 55 14.11 0.19 26.60
N ASP A 56 13.81 1.16 27.50
CA ASP A 56 14.06 1.09 28.96
C ASP A 56 13.60 2.39 29.65
N GLU A 57 12.33 2.51 30.04
CA GLU A 57 11.84 3.64 30.86
C GLU A 57 10.94 3.13 32.00
N ASP A 58 11.38 3.35 33.24
CA ASP A 58 10.69 2.97 34.48
C ASP A 58 9.61 3.99 34.90
N VAL A 59 9.00 4.69 33.93
CA VAL A 59 7.90 5.62 34.21
C VAL A 59 6.57 4.94 33.88
N PRO A 60 5.77 4.54 34.89
CA PRO A 60 4.51 3.86 34.66
C PRO A 60 3.61 4.67 33.73
N TYR A 61 3.05 4.02 32.71
CA TYR A 61 2.06 4.60 31.79
C TYR A 61 2.56 5.73 30.86
N SER A 62 3.86 6.04 30.85
CA SER A 62 4.42 7.10 29.97
C SER A 62 4.39 6.73 28.49
N TYR A 63 4.59 5.44 28.19
CA TYR A 63 4.64 4.94 26.84
C TYR A 63 3.96 3.57 26.77
N THR A 64 2.82 3.50 26.09
CA THR A 64 2.05 2.26 25.93
C THR A 64 2.26 1.58 24.57
N ALA A 65 3.04 2.20 23.70
CA ALA A 65 3.32 1.67 22.37
C ALA A 65 4.25 0.45 22.46
N PRO A 66 3.91 -0.69 21.83
CA PRO A 66 4.77 -1.87 21.80
C PRO A 66 6.01 -1.61 20.95
N ALA A 67 7.13 -2.25 21.33
CA ALA A 67 8.35 -2.24 20.53
C ALA A 67 8.14 -2.96 19.19
N LYS A 68 8.55 -2.35 18.09
CA LYS A 68 8.45 -2.89 16.74
C LYS A 68 9.71 -2.56 15.93
N VAL A 69 10.21 -3.52 15.17
CA VAL A 69 11.26 -3.28 14.18
C VAL A 69 10.67 -2.51 12.99
N VAL A 70 11.22 -1.33 12.72
CA VAL A 70 10.85 -0.45 11.61
C VAL A 70 11.99 -0.41 10.61
N SER A 71 11.66 -0.54 9.32
CA SER A 71 12.61 -0.44 8.22
C SER A 71 12.50 0.93 7.55
N VAL A 72 13.64 1.54 7.27
CA VAL A 72 13.78 2.77 6.48
C VAL A 72 14.31 2.38 5.10
N PRO A 73 13.44 2.33 4.07
CA PRO A 73 13.82 2.04 2.69
C PRO A 73 14.36 3.26 1.95
#